data_AF-A0A2E7QQQ1-F1
#
_entry.id   AF-A0A2E7QQQ1-F1
#
_cell.length_a   1.000
_cell.length_b   1.000
_cell.length_c   1.000
_cell.angle_alpha   90.00
_cell.angle_beta   90.00
_cell.angle_gamma   90.00
#
_symmetry.space_group_name_H-M   'P 1'
#
loop_
_entity.id
_entity.type
_entity.pdbx_description
1 polymer ?
#
loop_
_entity_poly.entity_id
_entity_poly.type
_entity_poly.pdbx_seq_one_letter_code
_entity_poly.pdbx_strand_id
1 'polypeptide(L)'
;MKPQRLIYSTITSICLFTTSCVNNTETRQDATPTLASPQVSITITTAEPNVLPQPTRKTITQSITPTTEVYTPDTYYLYSAQNGDTLPTIARRFVVDLELLWRANLNLSRTDFLDRNTLVTVPDLDLSNSIDPFWIIPDSEVVYGPGQVNLDVEKEVKAYPDGWLWQIEAGNDYLLPGWRVVKDTAIAYSVNPRILLALIEYQSGLVTGISDAESIVQYPLNVQKWKFAKLPNQLMWASEQLNTGYYGWRHGRIQQLTLAEGEQYELDPRLNSGSVAIYSFFAQLYSKALFEQAIGPNGFAATYEQLFGDPFNFQVDLLEPGLKQPELALPFEDNVIWNFTGGPHNAWRDSPPWAAIDFAPQLAESGCVKSTDWIVAPASGVISRIQDGVLAQNLDNDQSELTGWTLVYVHLLPEKYKLRVGQQVDYGERIGRPSCEGAFESTGTHLHLARKYNGEWMPASGPPTFSLGEWDVIGEHRPYRGKLYNRNSGITVEACACVNDNQISKPPK
;
A
#
# COMPACT_ATOMS: atom_id res chain seq x y z
N MET A 1 -45.01 -54.00 28.93
CA MET A 1 -46.21 -54.07 29.79
C MET A 1 -46.33 -52.77 30.58
N LYS A 2 -47.50 -52.14 30.47
CA LYS A 2 -48.01 -50.97 31.22
C LYS A 2 -48.12 -51.30 32.74
N PRO A 3 -48.17 -50.33 33.68
CA PRO A 3 -49.27 -49.35 33.71
C PRO A 3 -48.93 -47.89 34.08
N GLN A 4 -49.81 -47.03 33.54
CA GLN A 4 -50.06 -45.62 33.88
C GLN A 4 -50.78 -45.50 35.23
N ARG A 5 -50.79 -44.30 35.85
CA ARG A 5 -52.02 -43.55 36.22
C ARG A 5 -51.77 -42.11 36.73
N LEU A 6 -52.56 -41.18 36.16
CA LEU A 6 -53.19 -39.91 36.62
C LEU A 6 -52.37 -38.91 37.46
N ILE A 7 -52.12 -37.66 37.04
CA ILE A 7 -52.99 -36.47 36.78
C ILE A 7 -53.92 -36.08 37.95
N TYR A 8 -53.61 -34.95 38.60
CA TYR A 8 -54.60 -33.99 39.10
C TYR A 8 -54.12 -32.56 38.85
N SER A 9 -55.03 -31.77 38.29
CA SER A 9 -54.93 -30.33 38.03
C SER A 9 -55.59 -29.57 39.18
N THR A 10 -55.04 -28.42 39.57
CA THR A 10 -55.79 -27.38 40.31
C THR A 10 -55.27 -26.00 39.93
N ILE A 11 -56.15 -25.24 39.28
CA ILE A 11 -56.05 -23.82 38.96
C ILE A 11 -56.59 -23.05 40.18
N THR A 12 -55.88 -22.05 40.72
CA THR A 12 -56.49 -20.72 41.02
C THR A 12 -55.48 -19.63 41.41
N SER A 13 -55.68 -18.49 40.75
CA SER A 13 -55.64 -17.09 41.22
C SER A 13 -54.35 -16.37 41.64
N ILE A 14 -54.09 -15.36 40.81
CA ILE A 14 -53.29 -14.14 40.94
C ILE A 14 -53.66 -13.33 42.19
N CYS A 15 -52.64 -12.82 42.88
CA CYS A 15 -52.70 -11.59 43.68
C CYS A 15 -51.38 -10.81 43.51
N LEU A 16 -51.48 -9.60 42.95
CA LEU A 16 -50.42 -8.60 42.98
C LEU A 16 -50.33 -8.00 44.39
N PHE A 17 -49.11 -7.91 44.94
CA PHE A 17 -48.76 -6.89 45.92
C PHE A 17 -47.37 -6.34 45.64
N THR A 18 -47.33 -5.04 45.39
CA THR A 18 -46.14 -4.21 45.27
C THR A 18 -45.51 -3.99 46.65
N THR A 19 -44.20 -4.21 46.77
CA THR A 19 -43.41 -3.66 47.88
C THR A 19 -42.04 -3.20 47.37
N SER A 20 -41.78 -1.93 47.66
CA SER A 20 -40.55 -1.19 47.40
C SER A 20 -39.46 -1.56 48.40
N CYS A 21 -38.24 -1.82 47.92
CA CYS A 21 -37.04 -1.85 48.76
C CYS A 21 -36.10 -0.73 48.33
N VAL A 22 -35.92 0.20 49.28
CA VAL A 22 -34.90 1.25 49.31
C VAL A 22 -33.56 0.58 49.58
N ASN A 23 -32.54 0.88 48.76
CA ASN A 23 -31.16 0.49 49.06
C ASN A 23 -30.27 1.72 49.21
N ASN A 24 -29.50 1.67 50.30
CA ASN A 24 -28.58 2.67 50.80
C ASN A 24 -27.48 3.02 49.80
N THR A 25 -27.17 4.31 49.78
CA THR A 25 -26.10 4.94 49.02
C THR A 25 -24.80 4.84 49.82
N GLU A 26 -23.84 4.06 49.35
CA GLU A 26 -22.42 4.29 49.64
C GLU A 26 -21.71 4.61 48.33
N THR A 27 -20.96 5.69 48.41
CA THR A 27 -20.23 6.43 47.38
C THR A 27 -19.18 5.59 46.66
N ARG A 28 -19.33 5.46 45.34
CA ARG A 28 -18.22 5.24 44.39
C ARG A 28 -18.17 6.43 43.44
N GLN A 29 -17.12 7.21 43.54
CA GLN A 29 -16.86 8.36 42.70
C GLN A 29 -16.24 7.83 41.39
N ASP A 30 -17.09 7.54 40.41
CA ASP A 30 -16.62 7.21 39.05
C ASP A 30 -16.24 8.51 38.36
N ALA A 31 -14.95 8.71 38.14
CA ALA A 31 -14.43 9.78 37.29
C ALA A 31 -14.84 9.47 35.85
N THR A 32 -15.71 10.29 35.29
CA THR A 32 -16.15 10.23 33.88
C THR A 32 -15.02 10.76 32.99
N PRO A 33 -14.45 9.96 32.07
CA PRO A 33 -13.62 10.52 31.02
C PRO A 33 -14.51 11.29 30.05
N THR A 34 -14.33 12.62 30.03
CA THR A 34 -15.03 13.54 29.13
C THR A 34 -14.29 13.57 27.81
N LEU A 35 -14.53 12.58 26.95
CA LEU A 35 -14.37 12.73 25.50
C LEU A 35 -15.59 12.08 24.86
N ALA A 36 -16.58 12.92 24.56
CA ALA A 36 -17.69 12.51 23.72
C ALA A 36 -17.15 12.14 22.34
N SER A 37 -17.66 11.06 21.74
CA SER A 37 -17.55 10.81 20.30
C SER A 37 -17.89 12.11 19.58
N PRO A 38 -17.16 12.52 18.51
CA PRO A 38 -17.50 13.72 17.77
C PRO A 38 -18.93 13.57 17.25
N GLN A 39 -19.89 14.22 17.91
CA GLN A 39 -21.20 14.43 17.33
C GLN A 39 -21.00 15.46 16.23
N VAL A 40 -20.92 14.97 14.99
CA VAL A 40 -20.90 15.79 13.78
C VAL A 40 -22.22 16.57 13.73
N SER A 41 -22.21 17.75 14.33
CA SER A 41 -23.26 18.75 14.15
C SER A 41 -22.94 19.50 12.88
N ILE A 42 -23.59 19.12 11.77
CA ILE A 42 -23.46 19.82 10.50
C ILE A 42 -24.14 21.18 10.64
N THR A 43 -23.37 22.19 11.00
CA THR A 43 -23.77 23.58 10.76
C THR A 43 -23.40 23.84 9.31
N ILE A 44 -24.39 23.83 8.40
CA ILE A 44 -24.20 24.25 7.01
C ILE A 44 -23.95 25.76 7.06
N THR A 45 -22.69 26.13 7.25
CA THR A 45 -22.21 27.46 6.90
C THR A 45 -21.84 27.34 5.43
N THR A 46 -22.55 28.07 4.57
CA THR A 46 -22.20 28.22 3.16
C THR A 46 -20.86 28.97 3.09
N ALA A 47 -19.75 28.27 3.28
CA ALA A 47 -18.45 28.78 2.92
C ALA A 47 -18.43 28.90 1.39
N GLU A 48 -18.02 30.07 0.88
CA GLU A 48 -17.73 30.21 -0.54
C GLU A 48 -16.76 29.10 -0.97
N PRO A 49 -16.98 28.46 -2.12
CA PRO A 49 -16.08 27.42 -2.60
C PRO A 49 -14.67 28.02 -2.71
N ASN A 50 -13.73 27.43 -1.96
CA ASN A 50 -12.31 27.72 -2.13
C ASN A 50 -11.94 27.18 -3.52
N VAL A 51 -12.01 28.03 -4.54
CA VAL A 51 -11.56 27.69 -5.88
C VAL A 51 -10.05 27.52 -5.78
N LEU A 52 -9.55 26.27 -5.83
CA LEU A 52 -8.12 26.01 -6.00
C LEU A 52 -7.65 26.88 -7.16
N PRO A 53 -6.61 27.73 -6.99
CA PRO A 53 -6.15 28.61 -8.04
C PRO A 53 -5.75 27.76 -9.25
N GLN A 54 -6.50 27.90 -10.33
CA GLN A 54 -6.19 27.20 -11.57
C GLN A 54 -4.91 27.83 -12.14
N PRO A 55 -3.83 27.06 -12.31
CA PRO A 55 -2.55 27.60 -12.77
C PRO A 55 -2.74 28.30 -14.12
N THR A 56 -2.28 29.55 -14.22
CA THR A 56 -2.34 30.30 -15.47
C THR A 56 -1.21 29.81 -16.37
N ARG A 57 -1.54 28.91 -17.29
CA ARG A 57 -0.59 28.28 -18.21
C ARG A 57 -0.52 29.02 -19.55
N LYS A 58 0.69 29.24 -20.06
CA LYS A 58 0.91 29.42 -21.51
C LYS A 58 0.98 28.02 -22.15
N THR A 59 -0.03 27.66 -22.95
CA THR A 59 -0.06 26.35 -23.62
C THR A 59 0.99 26.31 -24.74
N ILE A 60 2.03 25.49 -24.58
CA ILE A 60 2.90 25.08 -25.69
C ILE A 60 2.55 23.64 -26.03
N THR A 61 1.78 23.44 -27.12
CA THR A 61 1.33 22.13 -27.60
C THR A 61 2.28 21.50 -28.62
N GLN A 62 3.50 22.01 -28.77
CA GLN A 62 4.44 21.51 -29.78
C GLN A 62 5.40 20.51 -29.14
N SER A 63 5.32 19.26 -29.58
CA SER A 63 6.35 18.25 -29.35
C SER A 63 7.66 18.76 -29.94
N ILE A 64 8.60 19.15 -29.08
CA ILE A 64 9.89 19.67 -29.49
C ILE A 64 10.85 18.50 -29.77
N THR A 65 11.65 18.64 -30.81
CA THR A 65 12.71 17.66 -31.12
C THR A 65 13.75 17.65 -29.98
N PRO A 66 14.23 16.48 -29.52
CA PRO A 66 15.25 16.42 -28.47
C PRO A 66 16.49 17.23 -28.86
N THR A 67 16.85 18.20 -28.03
CA THR A 67 18.05 19.04 -28.18
C THR A 67 18.68 19.26 -26.82
N THR A 68 20.01 19.45 -26.78
CA THR A 68 20.77 19.77 -25.57
C THR A 68 20.93 21.27 -25.34
N GLU A 69 20.30 22.11 -26.14
CA GLU A 69 20.32 23.56 -25.95
C GLU A 69 19.60 23.97 -24.66
N VAL A 70 20.26 24.77 -23.84
CA VAL A 70 19.69 25.35 -22.62
C VAL A 70 18.39 26.11 -22.95
N TYR A 71 17.38 25.94 -22.10
CA TYR A 71 16.15 26.74 -22.14
C TYR A 71 16.09 27.65 -20.91
N THR A 72 15.88 28.95 -21.12
CA THR A 72 15.73 29.93 -20.03
C THR A 72 14.32 30.53 -20.12
N PRO A 73 13.36 30.06 -19.31
CA PRO A 73 11.98 30.53 -19.37
C PRO A 73 11.83 31.95 -18.79
N ASP A 74 11.01 32.79 -19.42
CA ASP A 74 10.68 34.14 -18.92
C ASP A 74 9.79 34.11 -17.67
N THR A 75 9.03 33.02 -17.48
CA THR A 75 8.14 32.79 -16.34
C THR A 75 8.36 31.37 -15.85
N TYR A 76 8.60 31.19 -14.55
CA TYR A 76 8.86 29.88 -13.97
C TYR A 76 8.47 29.83 -12.50
N TYR A 77 8.25 28.60 -12.02
CA TYR A 77 8.11 28.28 -10.61
C TYR A 77 9.31 27.48 -10.15
N LEU A 78 9.85 27.80 -8.97
CA LEU A 78 10.97 27.08 -8.37
C LEU A 78 10.43 26.01 -7.43
N TYR A 79 10.36 24.78 -7.90
CA TYR A 79 9.86 23.65 -7.13
C TYR A 79 10.97 23.00 -6.30
N SER A 80 10.71 22.77 -5.02
CA SER A 80 11.59 22.00 -4.14
C SER A 80 11.27 20.51 -4.28
N ALA A 81 12.20 19.74 -4.85
CA ALA A 81 11.99 18.31 -5.10
C ALA A 81 11.75 17.55 -3.78
N GLN A 82 10.83 16.60 -3.84
CA GLN A 82 10.54 15.67 -2.76
C GLN A 82 11.34 14.37 -2.96
N ASN A 83 11.51 13.59 -1.89
CA ASN A 83 12.15 12.27 -1.99
C ASN A 83 11.49 11.46 -3.11
N GLY A 84 12.25 10.76 -3.96
CA GLY A 84 11.72 9.93 -5.05
C GLY A 84 11.13 10.69 -6.26
N ASP A 85 11.20 12.01 -6.27
CA ASP A 85 10.90 12.79 -7.47
C ASP A 85 11.90 12.48 -8.59
N THR A 86 11.41 12.55 -9.83
CA THR A 86 12.20 12.49 -11.06
C THR A 86 11.70 13.58 -12.01
N LEU A 87 12.53 14.08 -12.93
CA LEU A 87 12.04 15.06 -13.92
C LEU A 87 10.79 14.59 -14.69
N PRO A 88 10.66 13.32 -15.14
CA PRO A 88 9.44 12.81 -15.77
C PRO A 88 8.20 12.89 -14.88
N THR A 89 8.32 12.60 -13.58
CA THR A 89 7.17 12.66 -12.65
C THR A 89 6.78 14.08 -12.31
N ILE A 90 7.75 14.99 -12.15
CA ILE A 90 7.52 16.43 -11.98
C ILE A 90 6.82 16.98 -13.22
N ALA A 91 7.32 16.68 -14.42
CA ALA A 91 6.72 17.12 -15.68
C ALA A 91 5.24 16.72 -15.77
N ARG A 92 4.91 15.47 -15.42
CA ARG A 92 3.51 15.01 -15.40
C ARG A 92 2.65 15.71 -14.36
N ARG A 93 3.10 15.87 -13.11
CA ARG A 93 2.31 16.51 -12.04
C ARG A 93 2.04 17.97 -12.35
N PHE A 94 3.07 18.71 -12.76
CA PHE A 94 2.95 20.10 -13.19
C PHE A 94 2.38 20.24 -14.60
N VAL A 95 2.13 19.12 -15.29
CA VAL A 95 1.59 19.02 -16.66
C VAL A 95 2.46 19.75 -17.71
N VAL A 96 3.75 19.93 -17.47
CA VAL A 96 4.69 20.62 -18.37
C VAL A 96 5.39 19.63 -19.30
N ASP A 97 5.91 20.12 -20.43
CA ASP A 97 6.70 19.29 -21.36
C ASP A 97 8.02 18.85 -20.71
N LEU A 98 8.33 17.55 -20.82
CA LEU A 98 9.54 16.97 -20.20
C LEU A 98 10.82 17.51 -20.81
N GLU A 99 10.86 17.73 -22.13
CA GLU A 99 12.07 18.24 -22.78
C GLU A 99 12.33 19.69 -22.38
N LEU A 100 11.30 20.54 -22.29
CA LEU A 100 11.43 21.91 -21.77
C LEU A 100 11.87 21.92 -20.30
N LEU A 101 11.27 21.07 -19.46
CA LEU A 101 11.66 20.94 -18.06
C LEU A 101 13.13 20.51 -17.94
N TRP A 102 13.56 19.50 -18.69
CA TRP A 102 14.95 19.04 -18.65
C TRP A 102 15.94 20.09 -19.17
N ARG A 103 15.62 20.80 -20.26
CA ARG A 103 16.48 21.86 -20.82
C ARG A 103 16.60 23.09 -19.90
N ALA A 104 15.61 23.34 -19.05
CA ALA A 104 15.69 24.33 -17.98
C ALA A 104 16.52 23.86 -16.77
N ASN A 105 16.87 22.57 -16.72
CA ASN A 105 17.54 21.92 -15.59
C ASN A 105 18.63 20.93 -16.07
N LEU A 106 19.47 21.32 -17.04
CA LEU A 106 20.49 20.42 -17.64
C LEU A 106 21.55 19.90 -16.63
N ASN A 107 21.62 20.51 -15.45
CA ASN A 107 22.45 20.07 -14.34
C ASN A 107 21.87 18.88 -13.55
N LEU A 108 20.61 18.51 -13.79
CA LEU A 108 19.93 17.42 -13.10
C LEU A 108 19.87 16.15 -13.96
N SER A 109 19.80 15.00 -13.29
CA SER A 109 19.57 13.72 -13.99
C SER A 109 18.22 13.73 -14.68
N ARG A 110 18.20 13.21 -15.92
CA ARG A 110 16.98 13.17 -16.74
C ARG A 110 15.97 12.12 -16.26
N THR A 111 16.43 11.06 -15.61
CA THR A 111 15.58 9.89 -15.27
C THR A 111 15.79 9.34 -13.87
N ASP A 112 16.84 9.74 -13.18
CA ASP A 112 17.15 9.27 -11.82
C ASP A 112 16.34 10.03 -10.77
N PHE A 113 16.29 9.49 -9.56
CA PHE A 113 15.72 10.18 -8.40
C PHE A 113 16.52 11.44 -8.08
N LEU A 114 15.83 12.48 -7.67
CA LEU A 114 16.42 13.73 -7.21
C LEU A 114 16.59 13.71 -5.69
N ASP A 115 17.65 14.37 -5.20
CA ASP A 115 17.78 14.65 -3.77
C ASP A 115 16.62 15.53 -3.32
N ARG A 116 16.13 15.26 -2.10
CA ARG A 116 15.14 16.12 -1.46
C ARG A 116 15.67 17.56 -1.38
N ASN A 117 14.80 18.51 -1.63
CA ASN A 117 15.07 19.95 -1.69
C ASN A 117 15.93 20.41 -2.87
N THR A 118 16.21 19.54 -3.84
CA THR A 118 16.76 19.97 -5.14
C THR A 118 15.80 20.96 -5.79
N LEU A 119 16.29 22.13 -6.14
CA LEU A 119 15.48 23.15 -6.79
C LEU A 119 15.34 22.82 -8.28
N VAL A 120 14.09 22.68 -8.73
CA VAL A 120 13.72 22.41 -10.12
C VAL A 120 13.01 23.62 -10.69
N THR A 121 13.56 24.16 -11.77
CA THR A 121 12.93 25.26 -12.53
C THR A 121 11.81 24.68 -13.38
N VAL A 122 10.55 24.88 -12.97
CA VAL A 122 9.36 24.46 -13.73
C VAL A 122 8.98 25.61 -14.67
N PRO A 123 9.15 25.46 -16.00
CA PRO A 123 8.94 26.55 -16.95
C PRO A 123 7.46 26.86 -17.16
N ASP A 124 7.18 28.08 -17.62
CA ASP A 124 5.89 28.56 -18.12
C ASP A 124 4.73 28.42 -17.12
N LEU A 125 5.06 28.52 -15.83
CA LEU A 125 4.15 28.40 -14.71
C LEU A 125 4.46 29.47 -13.65
N ASP A 126 3.44 30.17 -13.17
CA ASP A 126 3.52 31.08 -12.03
C ASP A 126 2.54 30.62 -10.94
N LEU A 127 3.08 30.27 -9.77
CA LEU A 127 2.32 29.91 -8.56
C LEU A 127 2.59 30.88 -7.40
N SER A 128 3.19 32.05 -7.66
CA SER A 128 3.61 33.00 -6.61
C SER A 128 2.46 33.52 -5.74
N ASN A 129 1.24 33.55 -6.27
CA ASN A 129 0.03 33.97 -5.55
C ASN A 129 -0.83 32.78 -5.08
N SER A 130 -0.38 31.54 -5.28
CA SER A 130 -1.11 30.34 -4.87
C SER A 130 -0.81 29.97 -3.43
N ILE A 131 -1.87 29.73 -2.64
CA ILE A 131 -1.73 29.22 -1.26
C ILE A 131 -1.05 27.85 -1.29
N ASP A 132 -0.07 27.62 -0.42
CA ASP A 132 0.60 26.31 -0.32
C ASP A 132 -0.40 25.23 0.14
N PRO A 133 -0.35 24.03 -0.46
CA PRO A 133 -1.23 22.95 -0.03
C PRO A 133 -0.84 22.48 1.37
N PHE A 134 -1.85 22.12 2.16
CA PHE A 134 -1.63 21.48 3.45
C PHE A 134 -1.13 20.04 3.24
N TRP A 135 0.02 19.70 3.82
CA TRP A 135 0.52 18.33 3.84
C TRP A 135 0.10 17.64 5.14
N ILE A 136 -0.53 16.48 5.01
CA ILE A 136 -1.08 15.71 6.14
C ILE A 136 0.00 14.87 6.81
N ILE A 137 0.77 14.12 6.00
CA ILE A 137 1.83 13.20 6.45
C ILE A 137 2.95 13.16 5.41
N PRO A 138 4.19 12.80 5.78
CA PRO A 138 5.25 12.59 4.81
C PRO A 138 5.10 11.25 4.08
N ASP A 139 5.71 11.14 2.89
CA ASP A 139 5.71 9.93 2.05
C ASP A 139 6.13 8.67 2.84
N SER A 140 7.19 8.78 3.64
CA SER A 140 7.72 7.69 4.45
C SER A 140 6.80 7.23 5.59
N GLU A 141 5.78 8.01 5.95
CA GLU A 141 4.82 7.62 6.98
C GLU A 141 3.64 6.84 6.40
N VAL A 142 3.44 6.82 5.08
CA VAL A 142 2.47 5.91 4.44
C VAL A 142 3.06 4.53 4.25
N VAL A 143 4.31 4.46 3.79
CA VAL A 143 5.02 3.20 3.54
C VAL A 143 5.38 2.55 4.87
N TYR A 144 5.16 1.23 4.98
CA TYR A 144 5.70 0.50 6.12
C TYR A 144 7.21 0.28 5.91
N GLY A 145 8.03 1.21 6.43
CA GLY A 145 9.45 1.30 6.08
C GLY A 145 10.36 1.67 7.26
N PRO A 146 11.53 2.30 7.01
CA PRO A 146 12.58 2.48 8.02
C PRO A 146 12.13 3.29 9.24
N GLY A 147 11.16 4.20 9.08
CA GLY A 147 10.59 4.99 10.18
C GLY A 147 9.85 4.15 11.24
N GLN A 148 9.54 2.88 10.95
CA GLN A 148 8.75 1.99 11.79
C GLN A 148 9.52 0.74 12.25
N VAL A 149 10.85 0.69 12.11
CA VAL A 149 11.66 -0.48 12.56
C VAL A 149 11.49 -0.83 14.04
N ASN A 150 11.15 0.16 14.88
CA ASN A 150 10.91 -0.03 16.31
C ASN A 150 9.41 -0.02 16.68
N LEU A 151 8.51 -0.03 15.70
CA LEU A 151 7.07 -0.02 15.94
C LEU A 151 6.58 -1.41 16.35
N ASP A 152 5.97 -1.51 17.53
CA ASP A 152 5.30 -2.71 17.99
C ASP A 152 3.78 -2.51 17.98
N VAL A 153 3.12 -2.99 16.94
CA VAL A 153 1.67 -2.85 16.74
C VAL A 153 0.87 -3.45 17.89
N GLU A 154 1.32 -4.55 18.51
CA GLU A 154 0.63 -5.12 19.66
C GLU A 154 0.68 -4.14 20.84
N LYS A 155 1.86 -3.58 21.10
CA LYS A 155 2.06 -2.60 22.17
C LYS A 155 1.24 -1.32 21.95
N GLU A 156 1.19 -0.81 20.72
CA GLU A 156 0.39 0.38 20.38
C GLU A 156 -1.10 0.15 20.67
N VAL A 157 -1.67 -0.96 20.21
CA VAL A 157 -3.09 -1.27 20.46
C VAL A 157 -3.34 -1.58 21.94
N LYS A 158 -2.41 -2.27 22.60
CA LYS A 158 -2.50 -2.60 24.04
C LYS A 158 -2.46 -1.37 24.95
N ALA A 159 -1.95 -0.23 24.48
CA ALA A 159 -2.03 1.03 25.21
C ALA A 159 -3.49 1.46 25.48
N TYR A 160 -4.44 0.92 24.73
CA TYR A 160 -5.89 1.13 24.88
C TYR A 160 -6.59 -0.20 25.20
N PRO A 161 -6.41 -0.78 26.40
CA PRO A 161 -6.91 -2.11 26.73
C PRO A 161 -8.45 -2.18 26.77
N ASP A 162 -9.12 -1.04 26.95
CA ASP A 162 -10.57 -0.95 26.89
C ASP A 162 -11.10 -0.73 25.47
N GLY A 163 -10.23 -0.49 24.49
CA GLY A 163 -10.59 -0.26 23.09
C GLY A 163 -11.05 -1.53 22.39
N TRP A 164 -12.02 -1.38 21.47
CA TRP A 164 -12.60 -2.49 20.71
C TRP A 164 -11.53 -3.30 19.97
N LEU A 165 -10.58 -2.62 19.32
CA LEU A 165 -9.54 -3.29 18.51
C LEU A 165 -8.67 -4.24 19.34
N TRP A 166 -8.44 -3.94 20.63
CA TRP A 166 -7.70 -4.81 21.54
C TRP A 166 -8.50 -6.05 21.94
N GLN A 167 -9.83 -5.93 22.06
CA GLN A 167 -10.71 -6.94 22.64
C GLN A 167 -11.23 -7.98 21.64
N ILE A 168 -11.19 -7.67 20.34
CA ILE A 168 -11.76 -8.54 19.32
C ILE A 168 -10.81 -9.62 18.83
N GLU A 169 -11.42 -10.72 18.40
CA GLU A 169 -10.83 -11.61 17.40
C GLU A 169 -11.56 -11.42 16.05
N ALA A 170 -10.81 -11.26 14.97
CA ALA A 170 -11.34 -11.03 13.63
C ALA A 170 -10.60 -11.86 12.59
N GLY A 171 -11.31 -12.25 11.54
CA GLY A 171 -10.78 -13.09 10.48
C GLY A 171 -11.82 -13.49 9.45
N ASN A 172 -11.34 -13.88 8.27
CA ASN A 172 -12.18 -14.51 7.25
C ASN A 172 -12.16 -16.04 7.43
N ASP A 173 -10.95 -16.64 7.43
CA ASP A 173 -10.76 -18.09 7.56
C ASP A 173 -10.38 -18.52 8.98
N TYR A 174 -9.60 -17.70 9.68
CA TYR A 174 -9.16 -17.93 11.05
C TYR A 174 -9.27 -16.65 11.86
N LEU A 175 -9.77 -16.76 13.09
CA LEU A 175 -9.86 -15.64 14.02
C LEU A 175 -8.47 -15.31 14.58
N LEU A 176 -8.08 -14.05 14.46
CA LEU A 176 -6.83 -13.48 14.98
C LEU A 176 -7.16 -12.26 15.85
N PRO A 177 -6.35 -11.93 16.88
CA PRO A 177 -6.51 -10.68 17.62
C PRO A 177 -6.53 -9.47 16.68
N GLY A 178 -7.37 -8.46 16.96
CA GLY A 178 -7.56 -7.30 16.09
C GLY A 178 -6.24 -6.58 15.73
N TRP A 179 -5.34 -6.39 16.70
CA TRP A 179 -3.99 -5.84 16.46
C TRP A 179 -3.18 -6.66 15.46
N ARG A 180 -3.35 -7.99 15.46
CA ARG A 180 -2.61 -8.90 14.58
C ARG A 180 -3.12 -8.80 13.16
N VAL A 181 -4.43 -8.63 12.97
CA VAL A 181 -5.03 -8.35 11.65
C VAL A 181 -4.42 -7.07 11.07
N VAL A 182 -4.32 -5.99 11.86
CA VAL A 182 -3.66 -4.75 11.43
C VAL A 182 -2.20 -4.99 11.03
N LYS A 183 -1.43 -5.70 11.86
CA LYS A 183 -0.02 -6.02 11.59
C LYS A 183 0.15 -6.83 10.31
N ASP A 184 -0.64 -7.88 10.12
CA ASP A 184 -0.53 -8.76 8.95
C ASP A 184 -0.95 -8.01 7.68
N THR A 185 -1.99 -7.16 7.73
CA THR A 185 -2.34 -6.28 6.60
C THR A 185 -1.23 -5.28 6.28
N ALA A 186 -0.65 -4.63 7.29
CA ALA A 186 0.44 -3.67 7.11
C ALA A 186 1.64 -4.30 6.39
N ILE A 187 2.06 -5.50 6.78
CA ILE A 187 3.16 -6.25 6.14
C ILE A 187 2.80 -6.58 4.68
N ALA A 188 1.60 -7.12 4.47
CA ALA A 188 1.13 -7.59 3.19
C ALA A 188 1.05 -6.47 2.14
N TYR A 189 0.47 -5.33 2.51
CA TYR A 189 0.28 -4.19 1.61
C TYR A 189 1.44 -3.18 1.65
N SER A 190 2.38 -3.34 2.58
CA SER A 190 3.47 -2.38 2.84
C SER A 190 2.97 -0.98 3.22
N VAL A 191 1.91 -0.94 4.03
CA VAL A 191 1.28 0.29 4.54
C VAL A 191 1.52 0.39 6.03
N ASN A 192 1.97 1.56 6.50
CA ASN A 192 2.33 1.79 7.88
C ASN A 192 1.16 1.49 8.85
N PRO A 193 1.35 0.65 9.88
CA PRO A 193 0.32 0.36 10.87
C PRO A 193 -0.26 1.60 11.55
N ARG A 194 0.52 2.67 11.78
CA ARG A 194 0.01 3.90 12.40
C ARG A 194 -1.10 4.54 11.56
N ILE A 195 -0.97 4.52 10.23
CA ILE A 195 -2.00 5.05 9.33
C ILE A 195 -3.27 4.22 9.42
N LEU A 196 -3.15 2.89 9.41
CA LEU A 196 -4.31 2.00 9.54
C LEU A 196 -5.04 2.21 10.88
N LEU A 197 -4.29 2.34 11.98
CA LEU A 197 -4.84 2.62 13.31
C LEU A 197 -5.52 4.01 13.36
N ALA A 198 -4.85 5.05 12.85
CA ALA A 198 -5.42 6.40 12.80
C ALA A 198 -6.69 6.48 11.94
N LEU A 199 -6.78 5.70 10.85
CA LEU A 199 -7.98 5.64 10.03
C LEU A 199 -9.14 4.93 10.75
N ILE A 200 -8.87 3.84 11.48
CA ILE A 200 -9.89 3.19 12.32
C ILE A 200 -10.39 4.19 13.36
N GLU A 201 -9.48 4.89 14.04
CA GLU A 201 -9.84 5.87 15.05
C GLU A 201 -10.65 7.03 14.47
N TYR A 202 -10.21 7.61 13.34
CA TYR A 202 -10.90 8.72 12.69
C TYR A 202 -12.32 8.33 12.26
N GLN A 203 -12.49 7.13 11.70
CA GLN A 203 -13.79 6.68 11.17
C GLN A 203 -14.75 6.20 12.25
N SER A 204 -14.24 5.62 13.34
CA SER A 204 -15.07 4.83 14.25
C SER A 204 -14.73 4.95 15.74
N GLY A 205 -13.59 5.55 16.09
CA GLY A 205 -13.13 5.63 17.48
C GLY A 205 -12.79 4.28 18.11
N LEU A 206 -12.64 3.22 17.31
CA LEU A 206 -12.52 1.84 17.81
C LEU A 206 -11.10 1.44 18.23
N VAL A 207 -10.10 2.31 18.07
CA VAL A 207 -8.77 2.07 18.65
C VAL A 207 -8.81 2.41 20.13
N THR A 208 -9.30 3.60 20.49
CA THR A 208 -9.29 4.07 21.87
C THR A 208 -10.57 3.76 22.65
N GLY A 209 -11.69 3.56 21.94
CA GLY A 209 -13.01 3.34 22.53
C GLY A 209 -13.71 2.07 22.03
N ILE A 210 -15.00 1.96 22.36
CA ILE A 210 -15.87 0.83 22.01
C ILE A 210 -17.14 1.31 21.33
N SER A 211 -17.81 0.40 20.63
CA SER A 211 -19.16 0.60 20.12
C SER A 211 -19.91 -0.73 20.07
N ASP A 212 -21.19 -0.70 20.43
CA ASP A 212 -22.10 -1.85 20.26
C ASP A 212 -22.92 -1.73 18.96
N ALA A 213 -22.76 -0.64 18.20
CA ALA A 213 -23.49 -0.44 16.95
C ALA A 213 -22.93 -1.35 15.86
N GLU A 214 -23.75 -2.30 15.39
CA GLU A 214 -23.36 -3.29 14.38
C GLU A 214 -22.79 -2.65 13.11
N SER A 215 -23.37 -1.54 12.65
CA SER A 215 -22.91 -0.79 11.48
C SER A 215 -21.52 -0.15 11.62
N ILE A 216 -21.03 0.01 12.85
CA ILE A 216 -19.70 0.53 13.17
C ILE A 216 -18.71 -0.62 13.31
N VAL A 217 -19.02 -1.63 14.12
CA VAL A 217 -18.09 -2.76 14.35
C VAL A 217 -17.93 -3.67 13.13
N GLN A 218 -18.96 -3.76 12.27
CA GLN A 218 -18.87 -4.49 11.00
C GLN A 218 -18.05 -3.72 9.96
N TYR A 219 -18.00 -2.39 10.05
CA TYR A 219 -17.35 -1.50 9.09
C TYR A 219 -16.49 -0.43 9.80
N PRO A 220 -15.42 -0.84 10.51
CA PRO A 220 -14.55 0.08 11.29
C PRO A 220 -13.90 1.20 10.47
N LEU A 221 -13.83 1.08 9.14
CA LEU A 221 -13.31 2.10 8.23
C LEU A 221 -14.42 2.75 7.38
N ASN A 222 -15.68 2.54 7.77
CA ASN A 222 -16.89 3.11 7.18
C ASN A 222 -17.11 2.76 5.69
N VAL A 223 -16.55 1.66 5.19
CA VAL A 223 -16.84 1.17 3.84
C VAL A 223 -18.13 0.35 3.89
N GLN A 224 -19.29 1.03 3.85
CA GLN A 224 -20.63 0.46 4.00
C GLN A 224 -21.08 -0.38 2.79
N LYS A 225 -20.31 -1.41 2.43
CA LYS A 225 -20.55 -2.34 1.33
C LYS A 225 -20.34 -3.75 1.85
N TRP A 226 -21.37 -4.61 1.73
CA TRP A 226 -21.38 -5.96 2.32
C TRP A 226 -20.14 -6.80 1.99
N LYS A 227 -19.59 -6.66 0.77
CA LYS A 227 -18.37 -7.39 0.33
C LYS A 227 -17.10 -6.99 1.09
N PHE A 228 -17.11 -5.83 1.76
CA PHE A 228 -16.01 -5.33 2.58
C PHE A 228 -16.31 -5.41 4.08
N ALA A 229 -17.38 -6.09 4.49
CA ALA A 229 -17.67 -6.29 5.91
C ALA A 229 -16.51 -7.01 6.62
N LYS A 230 -16.34 -6.72 7.91
CA LYS A 230 -15.28 -7.20 8.82
C LYS A 230 -13.94 -6.49 8.65
N LEU A 231 -13.20 -6.40 9.77
CA LEU A 231 -11.92 -5.72 9.86
C LEU A 231 -10.90 -6.11 8.77
N PRO A 232 -10.65 -7.39 8.43
CA PRO A 232 -9.67 -7.74 7.40
C PRO A 232 -10.01 -7.14 6.02
N ASN A 233 -11.29 -7.15 5.63
CA ASN A 233 -11.72 -6.67 4.32
C ASN A 233 -11.75 -5.12 4.27
N GLN A 234 -12.09 -4.48 5.39
CA GLN A 234 -11.97 -3.02 5.53
C GLN A 234 -10.50 -2.57 5.39
N LEU A 235 -9.58 -3.24 6.08
CA LEU A 235 -8.15 -2.91 6.06
C LEU A 235 -7.51 -3.20 4.70
N MET A 236 -7.88 -4.30 4.04
CA MET A 236 -7.53 -4.56 2.64
C MET A 236 -7.94 -3.39 1.76
N TRP A 237 -9.22 -3.01 1.81
CA TRP A 237 -9.75 -1.95 0.95
C TRP A 237 -9.04 -0.61 1.22
N ALA A 238 -8.83 -0.27 2.50
CA ALA A 238 -8.13 0.94 2.89
C ALA A 238 -6.69 0.98 2.36
N SER A 239 -5.97 -0.13 2.49
CA SER A 239 -4.60 -0.26 2.01
C SER A 239 -4.51 -0.12 0.48
N GLU A 240 -5.49 -0.65 -0.24
CA GLU A 240 -5.60 -0.47 -1.70
C GLU A 240 -5.83 0.98 -2.10
N GLN A 241 -6.70 1.71 -1.37
CA GLN A 241 -6.95 3.13 -1.67
C GLN A 241 -5.74 4.00 -1.33
N LEU A 242 -5.07 3.73 -0.20
CA LEU A 242 -3.85 4.40 0.21
C LEU A 242 -2.75 4.22 -0.84
N ASN A 243 -2.48 2.98 -1.25
CA ASN A 243 -1.48 2.67 -2.28
C ASN A 243 -1.86 3.26 -3.64
N THR A 244 -3.16 3.31 -3.99
CA THR A 244 -3.63 3.96 -5.22
C THR A 244 -3.27 5.44 -5.26
N GLY A 245 -3.47 6.16 -4.16
CA GLY A 245 -3.07 7.56 -4.04
C GLY A 245 -1.56 7.72 -4.02
N TYR A 246 -0.87 6.97 -3.15
CA TYR A 246 0.59 7.02 -2.99
C TYR A 246 1.30 6.76 -4.32
N TYR A 247 1.16 5.56 -4.88
CA TYR A 247 1.88 5.15 -6.10
C TYR A 247 1.36 5.86 -7.36
N GLY A 248 0.07 6.23 -7.38
CA GLY A 248 -0.51 7.03 -8.45
C GLY A 248 0.18 8.40 -8.56
N TRP A 249 0.36 9.08 -7.42
CA TRP A 249 1.03 10.37 -7.36
C TRP A 249 2.55 10.24 -7.55
N ARG A 250 3.17 9.32 -6.81
CA ARG A 250 4.62 9.00 -6.84
C ARG A 250 5.15 8.81 -8.25
N HIS A 251 4.36 8.19 -9.13
CA HIS A 251 4.76 7.90 -10.50
C HIS A 251 4.16 8.85 -11.55
N GLY A 252 3.49 9.91 -11.10
CA GLY A 252 2.87 10.93 -11.96
C GLY A 252 1.76 10.38 -12.84
N ARG A 253 0.99 9.39 -12.35
CA ARG A 253 -0.12 8.73 -13.07
C ARG A 253 -1.48 9.36 -12.79
N ILE A 254 -1.62 10.12 -11.70
CA ILE A 254 -2.84 10.84 -11.34
C ILE A 254 -2.54 12.32 -11.14
N GLN A 255 -3.50 13.16 -11.52
CA GLN A 255 -3.51 14.63 -11.30
C GLN A 255 -4.83 15.08 -10.65
N GLN A 256 -5.82 14.19 -10.61
CA GLN A 256 -7.15 14.42 -10.08
C GLN A 256 -7.65 13.14 -9.40
N LEU A 257 -8.56 13.28 -8.46
CA LEU A 257 -9.29 12.20 -7.82
C LEU A 257 -10.77 12.28 -8.19
N THR A 258 -11.43 11.13 -8.34
CA THR A 258 -12.89 11.06 -8.40
C THR A 258 -13.44 10.81 -7.01
N LEU A 259 -14.29 11.71 -6.51
CA LEU A 259 -14.94 11.59 -5.21
C LEU A 259 -16.12 10.61 -5.24
N ALA A 260 -16.65 10.26 -4.07
CA ALA A 260 -17.68 9.22 -3.93
C ALA A 260 -18.98 9.52 -4.69
N GLU A 261 -19.29 10.80 -4.90
CA GLU A 261 -20.46 11.29 -5.65
C GLU A 261 -20.12 11.63 -7.13
N GLY A 262 -18.89 11.34 -7.56
CA GLY A 262 -18.45 11.41 -8.96
C GLY A 262 -17.76 12.73 -9.36
N GLU A 263 -17.71 13.72 -8.47
CA GLU A 263 -16.99 14.96 -8.74
C GLU A 263 -15.48 14.72 -8.90
N GLN A 264 -14.86 15.55 -9.73
CA GLN A 264 -13.41 15.56 -9.87
C GLN A 264 -12.81 16.58 -8.90
N TYR A 265 -11.80 16.15 -8.17
CA TYR A 265 -10.98 16.99 -7.30
C TYR A 265 -9.57 17.08 -7.88
N GLU A 266 -9.19 18.26 -8.36
CA GLU A 266 -7.85 18.53 -8.89
C GLU A 266 -6.82 18.53 -7.75
N LEU A 267 -5.72 17.79 -7.93
CA LEU A 267 -4.63 17.74 -6.97
C LEU A 267 -3.65 18.89 -7.22
N ASP A 268 -3.26 19.61 -6.17
CA ASP A 268 -2.19 20.60 -6.27
C ASP A 268 -0.85 19.88 -6.60
N PRO A 269 -0.13 20.28 -7.66
CA PRO A 269 1.12 19.62 -8.08
C PRO A 269 2.24 19.66 -7.03
N ARG A 270 2.10 20.50 -5.99
CA ARG A 270 3.04 20.62 -4.87
C ARG A 270 2.71 19.67 -3.70
N LEU A 271 1.64 18.88 -3.76
CA LEU A 271 1.35 17.86 -2.75
C LEU A 271 2.43 16.78 -2.70
N ASN A 272 2.58 16.15 -1.54
CA ASN A 272 3.41 14.96 -1.36
C ASN A 272 2.60 13.66 -1.54
N SER A 273 3.28 12.55 -1.85
CA SER A 273 2.61 11.25 -2.06
C SER A 273 1.91 10.77 -0.79
N GLY A 274 2.47 11.09 0.37
CA GLY A 274 1.89 10.78 1.68
C GLY A 274 0.49 11.35 1.86
N SER A 275 0.32 12.64 1.58
CA SER A 275 -0.97 13.33 1.67
C SER A 275 -1.94 12.83 0.61
N VAL A 276 -1.48 12.60 -0.63
CA VAL A 276 -2.35 12.10 -1.71
C VAL A 276 -2.86 10.67 -1.42
N ALA A 277 -2.11 9.85 -0.68
CA ALA A 277 -2.60 8.57 -0.18
C ALA A 277 -3.85 8.74 0.71
N ILE A 278 -3.80 9.66 1.67
CA ILE A 278 -4.92 9.97 2.57
C ILE A 278 -6.10 10.56 1.79
N TYR A 279 -5.81 11.44 0.81
CA TYR A 279 -6.85 12.00 -0.06
C TYR A 279 -7.54 10.87 -0.83
N SER A 280 -6.78 9.95 -1.41
CA SER A 280 -7.33 8.82 -2.16
C SER A 280 -8.26 7.94 -1.32
N PHE A 281 -7.92 7.68 -0.06
CA PHE A 281 -8.80 6.96 0.86
C PHE A 281 -10.14 7.68 1.08
N PHE A 282 -10.12 8.96 1.45
CA PHE A 282 -11.34 9.70 1.77
C PHE A 282 -12.17 10.05 0.52
N ALA A 283 -11.53 10.25 -0.63
CA ALA A 283 -12.20 10.50 -1.89
C ALA A 283 -13.21 9.39 -2.22
N GLN A 284 -12.92 8.14 -1.86
CA GLN A 284 -13.82 7.01 -2.13
C GLN A 284 -14.99 6.88 -1.14
N LEU A 285 -15.03 7.69 -0.08
CA LEU A 285 -16.05 7.60 0.98
C LEU A 285 -16.94 8.82 1.06
N TYR A 286 -16.42 10.00 0.73
CA TYR A 286 -17.05 11.26 1.09
C TYR A 286 -17.43 12.11 -0.11
N SER A 287 -18.51 12.88 0.06
CA SER A 287 -18.83 14.03 -0.79
C SER A 287 -17.77 15.12 -0.62
N LYS A 288 -17.74 16.08 -1.55
CA LYS A 288 -16.70 17.13 -1.56
C LYS A 288 -16.52 17.86 -0.22
N ALA A 289 -17.61 18.26 0.44
CA ALA A 289 -17.53 19.01 1.69
C ALA A 289 -16.92 18.17 2.84
N LEU A 290 -17.35 16.91 2.96
CA LEU A 290 -16.82 15.99 3.98
C LEU A 290 -15.38 15.57 3.66
N PHE A 291 -15.06 15.42 2.38
CA PHE A 291 -13.70 15.16 1.90
C PHE A 291 -12.76 16.31 2.30
N GLU A 292 -13.10 17.55 1.98
CA GLU A 292 -12.32 18.75 2.31
C GLU A 292 -12.14 18.92 3.83
N GLN A 293 -13.15 18.57 4.63
CA GLN A 293 -13.04 18.54 6.08
C GLN A 293 -12.03 17.47 6.54
N ALA A 294 -12.10 16.25 5.98
CA ALA A 294 -11.25 15.13 6.37
C ALA A 294 -9.77 15.33 6.03
N ILE A 295 -9.49 15.98 4.90
CA ILE A 295 -8.12 16.29 4.47
C ILE A 295 -7.57 17.60 5.07
N GLY A 296 -8.41 18.37 5.76
CA GLY A 296 -8.02 19.60 6.43
C GLY A 296 -7.26 19.37 7.75
N PRO A 297 -6.73 20.45 8.37
CA PRO A 297 -5.93 20.36 9.60
C PRO A 297 -6.68 19.79 10.80
N ASN A 298 -8.00 20.00 10.87
CA ASN A 298 -8.85 19.46 11.94
C ASN A 298 -9.44 18.07 11.61
N GLY A 299 -9.05 17.50 10.47
CA GLY A 299 -9.51 16.19 10.00
C GLY A 299 -8.58 15.07 10.47
N PHE A 300 -8.19 14.19 9.54
CA PHE A 300 -7.34 13.04 9.83
C PHE A 300 -6.00 13.42 10.47
N ALA A 301 -5.41 14.55 10.07
CA ALA A 301 -4.15 15.03 10.64
C ALA A 301 -4.22 15.17 12.17
N ALA A 302 -5.31 15.76 12.69
CA ALA A 302 -5.52 15.92 14.13
C ALA A 302 -5.67 14.57 14.86
N THR A 303 -6.38 13.60 14.26
CA THR A 303 -6.51 12.26 14.85
C THR A 303 -5.17 11.53 14.88
N TYR A 304 -4.38 11.61 13.81
CA TYR A 304 -3.04 11.03 13.79
C TYR A 304 -2.17 11.67 14.88
N GLU A 305 -2.15 13.01 14.97
CA GLU A 305 -1.34 13.73 15.94
C GLU A 305 -1.73 13.39 17.38
N GLN A 306 -3.03 13.20 17.66
CA GLN A 306 -3.50 12.78 18.97
C GLN A 306 -3.00 11.38 19.38
N LEU A 307 -2.91 10.45 18.43
CA LEU A 307 -2.45 9.08 18.71
C LEU A 307 -0.94 8.97 18.78
N PHE A 308 -0.22 9.63 17.86
CA PHE A 308 1.19 9.33 17.60
C PHE A 308 2.12 10.56 17.64
N GLY A 309 1.56 11.77 17.80
CA GLY A 309 2.29 13.03 17.67
C GLY A 309 2.48 13.46 16.21
N ASP A 310 3.28 14.50 15.98
CA ASP A 310 3.49 15.06 14.65
C ASP A 310 4.13 14.03 13.69
N PRO A 311 3.45 13.68 12.57
CA PRO A 311 3.91 12.67 11.61
C PRO A 311 5.25 13.02 10.95
N PHE A 312 5.59 14.31 10.82
CA PHE A 312 6.84 14.73 10.19
C PHE A 312 8.08 14.46 11.05
N ASN A 313 7.91 14.20 12.36
CA ASN A 313 9.00 13.74 13.22
C ASN A 313 9.50 12.33 12.86
N PHE A 314 8.71 11.55 12.13
CA PHE A 314 9.07 10.21 11.67
C PHE A 314 9.58 10.20 10.21
N GLN A 315 9.71 11.37 9.59
CA GLN A 315 10.07 11.46 8.18
C GLN A 315 11.50 10.95 7.92
N VAL A 316 11.62 10.05 6.96
CA VAL A 316 12.89 9.58 6.41
C VAL A 316 12.88 9.69 4.90
N ASP A 317 14.06 9.67 4.28
CA ASP A 317 14.18 9.50 2.83
C ASP A 317 14.08 8.01 2.49
N LEU A 318 13.16 7.64 1.60
CA LEU A 318 12.94 6.25 1.19
C LEU A 318 13.85 5.87 0.02
N LEU A 319 13.98 6.75 -0.97
CA LEU A 319 14.73 6.51 -2.21
C LEU A 319 15.90 7.48 -2.32
N GLU A 320 17.07 6.97 -2.72
CA GLU A 320 18.29 7.77 -2.90
C GLU A 320 18.57 7.98 -4.40
N PRO A 321 19.17 9.12 -4.81
CA PRO A 321 19.68 9.28 -6.16
C PRO A 321 20.70 8.19 -6.50
N GLY A 322 20.60 7.64 -7.70
CA GLY A 322 21.49 6.57 -8.15
C GLY A 322 21.21 5.22 -7.51
N LEU A 323 20.06 5.05 -6.84
CA LEU A 323 19.61 3.78 -6.29
C LEU A 323 19.69 2.69 -7.36
N LYS A 324 20.44 1.63 -7.07
CA LYS A 324 20.60 0.47 -7.94
C LYS A 324 20.07 -0.78 -7.25
N GLN A 325 19.40 -1.60 -8.04
CA GLN A 325 19.08 -2.95 -7.62
C GLN A 325 20.37 -3.77 -7.47
N PRO A 326 20.48 -4.63 -6.45
CA PRO A 326 21.51 -5.67 -6.39
C PRO A 326 21.48 -6.59 -7.61
N GLU A 327 22.60 -7.25 -7.88
CA GLU A 327 22.64 -8.29 -8.91
C GLU A 327 21.75 -9.46 -8.49
N LEU A 328 20.75 -9.76 -9.31
CA LEU A 328 19.82 -10.87 -9.12
C LEU A 328 19.95 -11.79 -10.33
N ALA A 329 20.01 -13.09 -10.13
CA ALA A 329 19.84 -14.05 -11.23
C ALA A 329 18.37 -14.37 -11.49
N LEU A 330 18.11 -15.19 -12.51
CA LEU A 330 16.81 -15.82 -12.67
C LEU A 330 16.51 -16.77 -11.48
N PRO A 331 15.26 -16.81 -10.98
CA PRO A 331 14.89 -17.49 -9.72
C PRO A 331 14.67 -19.01 -9.87
N PHE A 332 15.30 -19.66 -10.85
CA PHE A 332 15.14 -21.09 -11.12
C PHE A 332 16.49 -21.78 -11.37
N GLU A 333 16.49 -23.11 -11.27
CA GLU A 333 17.70 -23.92 -11.39
C GLU A 333 18.37 -23.78 -12.77
N ASP A 334 19.69 -23.98 -12.80
CA ASP A 334 20.48 -23.91 -14.02
C ASP A 334 19.96 -24.93 -15.05
N ASN A 335 19.85 -24.52 -16.31
CA ASN A 335 19.31 -25.33 -17.42
C ASN A 335 17.85 -25.80 -17.27
N VAL A 336 17.07 -25.27 -16.33
CA VAL A 336 15.63 -25.51 -16.25
C VAL A 336 14.89 -24.40 -17.00
N ILE A 337 13.97 -24.78 -17.88
CA ILE A 337 13.19 -23.84 -18.68
C ILE A 337 11.94 -23.43 -17.91
N TRP A 338 11.71 -22.13 -17.82
CA TRP A 338 10.50 -21.52 -17.31
C TRP A 338 9.92 -20.59 -18.38
N ASN A 339 8.62 -20.31 -18.28
CA ASN A 339 7.90 -19.41 -19.16
C ASN A 339 7.69 -18.07 -18.46
N PHE A 340 7.92 -16.96 -19.17
CA PHE A 340 7.53 -15.63 -18.72
C PHE A 340 6.03 -15.43 -18.98
N THR A 341 5.22 -15.60 -17.94
CA THR A 341 3.76 -15.69 -18.07
C THR A 341 3.02 -14.39 -17.81
N GLY A 342 3.63 -13.47 -17.05
CA GLY A 342 3.02 -12.20 -16.68
C GLY A 342 4.05 -11.06 -16.64
N GLY A 343 3.81 -10.02 -17.44
CA GLY A 343 4.57 -8.78 -17.38
C GLY A 343 4.21 -7.96 -16.14
N PRO A 344 4.73 -6.73 -16.00
CA PRO A 344 4.46 -5.87 -14.84
C PRO A 344 2.99 -5.81 -14.42
N HIS A 345 2.71 -6.16 -13.17
CA HIS A 345 1.39 -6.10 -12.54
C HIS A 345 1.51 -5.94 -11.02
N ASN A 346 0.39 -5.82 -10.32
CA ASN A 346 0.33 -5.49 -8.89
C ASN A 346 1.10 -6.51 -8.04
N ALA A 347 1.92 -6.06 -7.09
CA ALA A 347 2.70 -6.95 -6.21
C ALA A 347 1.87 -7.65 -5.14
N TRP A 348 0.68 -7.14 -4.85
CA TRP A 348 -0.19 -7.74 -3.85
C TRP A 348 -1.66 -7.44 -4.17
N ARG A 349 -2.42 -8.46 -4.56
CA ARG A 349 -3.84 -8.33 -4.92
C ARG A 349 -4.06 -7.21 -5.95
N ASP A 350 -5.07 -6.37 -5.74
CA ASP A 350 -5.40 -5.24 -6.60
C ASP A 350 -4.63 -3.96 -6.23
N SER A 351 -3.65 -4.05 -5.33
CA SER A 351 -2.89 -2.91 -4.83
C SER A 351 -1.75 -2.51 -5.78
N PRO A 352 -1.72 -1.25 -6.25
CA PRO A 352 -0.57 -0.75 -7.01
C PRO A 352 0.69 -0.64 -6.12
N PRO A 353 1.89 -0.52 -6.71
CA PRO A 353 2.17 -0.33 -8.13
C PRO A 353 2.29 -1.66 -8.88
N TRP A 354 2.53 -1.57 -10.19
CA TRP A 354 2.90 -2.74 -10.99
C TRP A 354 4.35 -3.14 -10.71
N ALA A 355 4.55 -3.82 -9.58
CA ALA A 355 5.84 -4.19 -9.00
C ALA A 355 6.20 -5.68 -9.15
N ALA A 356 5.28 -6.51 -9.65
CA ALA A 356 5.49 -7.94 -9.84
C ALA A 356 5.56 -8.37 -11.29
N ILE A 357 6.12 -9.56 -11.47
CA ILE A 357 6.17 -10.34 -12.71
C ILE A 357 5.94 -11.82 -12.40
N ASP A 358 5.46 -12.58 -13.38
CA ASP A 358 5.16 -14.00 -13.20
C ASP A 358 6.00 -14.91 -14.08
N PHE A 359 6.42 -16.03 -13.50
CA PHE A 359 7.06 -17.13 -14.19
C PHE A 359 6.33 -18.44 -13.90
N ALA A 360 6.13 -19.29 -14.89
CA ALA A 360 5.58 -20.63 -14.69
C ALA A 360 6.56 -21.72 -15.16
N PRO A 361 6.65 -22.86 -14.45
CA PRO A 361 7.41 -24.01 -14.93
C PRO A 361 6.78 -24.60 -16.21
N GLN A 362 7.54 -25.40 -16.94
CA GLN A 362 6.99 -26.15 -18.07
C GLN A 362 6.15 -27.33 -17.57
N LEU A 363 4.83 -27.13 -17.51
CA LEU A 363 3.87 -28.12 -17.07
C LEU A 363 3.14 -28.75 -18.26
N ALA A 364 2.88 -30.05 -18.18
CA ALA A 364 2.13 -30.77 -19.20
C ALA A 364 0.63 -30.40 -19.21
N GLU A 365 0.11 -29.92 -18.08
CA GLU A 365 -1.28 -29.56 -17.88
C GLU A 365 -1.39 -28.12 -17.36
N SER A 366 -2.43 -27.41 -17.80
CA SER A 366 -2.76 -26.08 -17.30
C SER A 366 -3.45 -26.13 -15.94
N GLY A 367 -3.35 -25.04 -15.18
CA GLY A 367 -4.07 -24.86 -13.91
C GLY A 367 -3.20 -25.19 -12.71
N CYS A 368 -3.85 -25.51 -11.59
CA CYS A 368 -3.16 -25.75 -10.32
C CYS A 368 -2.65 -27.18 -10.22
N VAL A 369 -1.46 -27.42 -10.77
CA VAL A 369 -0.83 -28.75 -10.79
C VAL A 369 0.51 -28.74 -10.07
N LYS A 370 0.84 -29.84 -9.40
CA LYS A 370 2.08 -29.95 -8.65
C LYS A 370 3.29 -29.91 -9.59
N SER A 371 4.25 -29.03 -9.29
CA SER A 371 5.54 -28.99 -9.98
C SER A 371 6.64 -29.75 -9.23
N THR A 372 7.58 -30.33 -9.99
CA THR A 372 8.85 -30.85 -9.47
C THR A 372 9.98 -29.84 -9.55
N ASP A 373 9.79 -28.75 -10.29
CA ASP A 373 10.80 -27.71 -10.47
C ASP A 373 10.94 -26.87 -9.21
N TRP A 374 12.12 -26.28 -9.05
CA TRP A 374 12.48 -25.50 -7.88
C TRP A 374 12.60 -24.02 -8.19
N ILE A 375 12.12 -23.23 -7.24
CA ILE A 375 12.49 -21.83 -7.10
C ILE A 375 13.75 -21.78 -6.26
N VAL A 376 14.74 -21.03 -6.71
CA VAL A 376 16.02 -20.83 -6.01
C VAL A 376 16.24 -19.35 -5.68
N ALA A 377 17.06 -19.08 -4.67
CA ALA A 377 17.44 -17.74 -4.27
C ALA A 377 18.20 -17.01 -5.41
N PRO A 378 17.69 -15.89 -5.95
CA PRO A 378 18.32 -15.10 -7.01
C PRO A 378 19.65 -14.46 -6.61
N ALA A 379 19.84 -14.25 -5.31
CA ALA A 379 21.03 -13.70 -4.66
C ALA A 379 21.13 -14.29 -3.25
N SER A 380 22.27 -14.15 -2.57
CA SER A 380 22.37 -14.48 -1.14
C SER A 380 21.61 -13.45 -0.29
N GLY A 381 21.00 -13.89 0.81
CA GLY A 381 20.30 -13.00 1.73
C GLY A 381 19.70 -13.74 2.93
N VAL A 382 18.80 -13.08 3.65
CA VAL A 382 18.15 -13.61 4.86
C VAL A 382 16.65 -13.76 4.65
N ILE A 383 16.08 -14.88 5.06
CA ILE A 383 14.63 -15.08 5.05
C ILE A 383 13.98 -14.21 6.13
N SER A 384 13.25 -13.17 5.73
CA SER A 384 12.59 -12.22 6.64
C SER A 384 11.14 -12.61 6.96
N ARG A 385 10.47 -13.35 6.07
CA ARG A 385 9.11 -13.83 6.29
C ARG A 385 8.86 -15.18 5.62
N ILE A 386 8.14 -16.05 6.31
CA ILE A 386 7.52 -17.25 5.76
C ILE A 386 6.05 -17.24 6.19
N GLN A 387 5.15 -17.32 5.22
CA GLN A 387 3.70 -17.41 5.41
C GLN A 387 3.13 -18.43 4.42
N ASP A 388 1.83 -18.69 4.51
CA ASP A 388 1.15 -19.60 3.58
C ASP A 388 1.25 -19.07 2.15
N GLY A 389 1.88 -19.83 1.26
CA GLY A 389 2.13 -19.43 -0.13
C GLY A 389 3.07 -18.23 -0.35
N VAL A 390 3.76 -17.73 0.68
CA VAL A 390 4.58 -16.50 0.60
C VAL A 390 5.91 -16.63 1.34
N LEU A 391 6.96 -16.11 0.72
CA LEU A 391 8.29 -15.99 1.31
C LEU A 391 8.85 -14.58 1.01
N ALA A 392 9.55 -13.99 1.97
CA ALA A 392 10.32 -12.77 1.74
C ALA A 392 11.80 -13.00 2.07
N GLN A 393 12.68 -12.46 1.23
CA GLN A 393 14.13 -12.55 1.35
C GLN A 393 14.72 -11.12 1.37
N ASN A 394 15.29 -10.71 2.49
CA ASN A 394 16.05 -9.47 2.62
C ASN A 394 17.47 -9.66 2.05
N LEU A 395 17.97 -8.69 1.30
CA LEU A 395 19.28 -8.73 0.64
C LEU A 395 20.36 -7.90 1.36
N ASP A 396 19.98 -7.14 2.39
CA ASP A 396 20.86 -6.31 3.20
C ASP A 396 21.29 -6.99 4.51
N ASN A 397 21.09 -8.31 4.58
CA ASN A 397 21.50 -9.20 5.67
C ASN A 397 20.89 -8.89 7.05
N ASP A 398 19.70 -8.29 7.07
CA ASP A 398 18.87 -8.19 8.28
C ASP A 398 17.59 -9.05 8.15
N GLN A 399 16.75 -9.08 9.18
CA GLN A 399 15.49 -9.84 9.18
C GLN A 399 14.28 -8.97 8.81
N SER A 400 14.50 -7.77 8.28
CA SER A 400 13.51 -6.73 8.10
C SER A 400 13.09 -6.62 6.64
N GLU A 401 11.80 -6.45 6.38
CA GLU A 401 11.32 -6.00 5.05
C GLU A 401 11.27 -4.47 4.94
N LEU A 402 11.53 -3.77 6.05
CA LEU A 402 11.35 -2.33 6.19
C LEU A 402 12.56 -1.53 5.75
N THR A 403 13.71 -2.20 5.60
CA THR A 403 15.01 -1.60 5.30
C THR A 403 15.60 -2.32 4.11
N GLY A 404 16.18 -1.55 3.19
CA GLY A 404 16.95 -2.13 2.11
C GLY A 404 16.12 -2.90 1.07
N TRP A 405 16.80 -3.70 0.25
CA TRP A 405 16.18 -4.52 -0.78
C TRP A 405 15.59 -5.81 -0.23
N THR A 406 14.33 -6.07 -0.54
CA THR A 406 13.64 -7.31 -0.22
C THR A 406 12.98 -7.90 -1.46
N LEU A 407 13.16 -9.18 -1.69
CA LEU A 407 12.41 -9.95 -2.70
C LEU A 407 11.21 -10.64 -2.04
N VAL A 408 10.05 -10.56 -2.67
CA VAL A 408 8.82 -11.21 -2.21
C VAL A 408 8.37 -12.22 -3.26
N TYR A 409 8.27 -13.48 -2.83
CA TYR A 409 7.85 -14.62 -3.63
C TYR A 409 6.45 -14.99 -3.19
N VAL A 410 5.53 -15.09 -4.13
CA VAL A 410 4.15 -15.51 -3.90
C VAL A 410 3.83 -16.69 -4.81
N HIS A 411 2.83 -17.48 -4.38
CA HIS A 411 2.43 -18.72 -5.04
C HIS A 411 3.50 -19.80 -4.99
N LEU A 412 4.20 -19.93 -3.87
CA LEU A 412 5.14 -21.02 -3.64
C LEU A 412 4.83 -21.84 -2.41
N LEU A 413 5.20 -23.12 -2.45
CA LEU A 413 5.36 -23.99 -1.29
C LEU A 413 6.79 -23.79 -0.76
N PRO A 414 7.00 -23.09 0.38
CA PRO A 414 8.34 -22.94 0.95
C PRO A 414 8.91 -24.30 1.36
N GLU A 415 10.24 -24.46 1.37
CA GLU A 415 10.86 -25.70 1.82
C GLU A 415 10.79 -25.84 3.37
N LYS A 416 9.60 -26.21 3.84
CA LYS A 416 9.11 -26.15 5.23
C LYS A 416 10.04 -26.71 6.31
N TYR A 417 10.87 -27.70 5.96
CA TYR A 417 11.79 -28.34 6.93
C TYR A 417 13.22 -27.81 6.87
N LYS A 418 13.54 -26.94 5.91
CA LYS A 418 14.88 -26.37 5.73
C LYS A 418 14.94 -24.87 5.95
N LEU A 419 13.83 -24.16 5.82
CA LEU A 419 13.78 -22.71 5.95
C LEU A 419 13.12 -22.28 7.25
N ARG A 420 13.67 -21.23 7.85
CA ARG A 420 13.09 -20.51 8.99
C ARG A 420 13.37 -19.01 8.83
N VAL A 421 12.51 -18.18 9.42
CA VAL A 421 12.79 -16.73 9.51
C VAL A 421 14.12 -16.51 10.24
N GLY A 422 14.93 -15.60 9.73
CA GLY A 422 16.30 -15.32 10.19
C GLY A 422 17.38 -16.24 9.63
N GLN A 423 17.04 -17.18 8.76
CA GLN A 423 18.02 -18.02 8.09
C GLN A 423 18.69 -17.30 6.92
N GLN A 424 20.02 -17.35 6.87
CA GLN A 424 20.77 -17.02 5.66
C GLN A 424 20.54 -18.11 4.60
N VAL A 425 20.29 -17.68 3.36
CA VAL A 425 20.27 -18.52 2.18
C VAL A 425 21.32 -18.04 1.20
N ASP A 426 22.00 -18.98 0.56
CA ASP A 426 22.99 -18.67 -0.48
C ASP A 426 22.34 -18.57 -1.86
N TYR A 427 22.94 -17.78 -2.74
CA TYR A 427 22.59 -17.75 -4.15
C TYR A 427 22.47 -19.17 -4.75
N GLY A 428 21.33 -19.45 -5.38
CA GLY A 428 21.02 -20.73 -5.99
C GLY A 428 20.51 -21.80 -5.02
N GLU A 429 20.42 -21.51 -3.72
CA GLU A 429 19.78 -22.42 -2.76
C GLU A 429 18.28 -22.54 -3.04
N ARG A 430 17.74 -23.75 -2.94
CA ARG A 430 16.31 -24.02 -3.14
C ARG A 430 15.50 -23.41 -1.99
N ILE A 431 14.54 -22.56 -2.34
CA ILE A 431 13.69 -21.86 -1.36
C ILE A 431 12.23 -22.34 -1.39
N GLY A 432 11.82 -23.03 -2.44
CA GLY A 432 10.49 -23.60 -2.53
C GLY A 432 10.15 -24.10 -3.92
N ARG A 433 8.87 -24.40 -4.12
CA ARG A 433 8.33 -24.85 -5.40
C ARG A 433 7.16 -23.99 -5.82
N PRO A 434 6.96 -23.72 -7.11
CA PRO A 434 5.78 -22.99 -7.55
C PRO A 434 4.51 -23.79 -7.21
N SER A 435 3.43 -23.09 -6.92
CA SER A 435 2.16 -23.61 -6.42
C SER A 435 1.02 -22.64 -6.74
N CYS A 436 -0.14 -22.84 -6.11
CA CYS A 436 -1.26 -21.88 -6.14
C CYS A 436 -1.66 -21.45 -4.73
N GLU A 437 -0.85 -21.81 -3.71
CA GLU A 437 -1.06 -21.35 -2.35
C GLU A 437 -0.80 -19.85 -2.26
N GLY A 438 -1.27 -19.20 -1.20
CA GLY A 438 -1.02 -17.79 -0.99
C GLY A 438 -2.24 -17.06 -0.48
N ALA A 439 -2.00 -15.80 -0.11
CA ALA A 439 -3.02 -14.94 0.46
C ALA A 439 -4.02 -14.39 -0.57
N PHE A 440 -3.88 -14.69 -1.87
CA PHE A 440 -4.80 -14.26 -2.94
C PHE A 440 -4.89 -15.27 -4.08
N GLU A 441 -5.90 -15.11 -4.94
CA GLU A 441 -6.25 -16.07 -5.99
C GLU A 441 -5.13 -16.26 -7.01
N SER A 442 -4.95 -17.51 -7.44
CA SER A 442 -4.04 -17.89 -8.51
C SER A 442 -4.79 -18.69 -9.57
N THR A 443 -4.51 -18.40 -10.85
CA THR A 443 -5.11 -19.12 -11.98
C THR A 443 -4.38 -20.42 -12.31
N GLY A 444 -3.20 -20.67 -11.72
CA GLY A 444 -2.42 -21.88 -11.93
C GLY A 444 -1.04 -21.84 -11.27
N THR A 445 -0.28 -22.92 -11.41
CA THR A 445 1.03 -23.03 -10.77
C THR A 445 2.05 -22.07 -11.38
N HIS A 446 2.44 -21.04 -10.64
CA HIS A 446 3.44 -20.05 -11.06
C HIS A 446 4.18 -19.46 -9.86
N LEU A 447 5.26 -18.74 -10.12
CA LEU A 447 5.94 -17.84 -9.19
C LEU A 447 5.53 -16.42 -9.54
N HIS A 448 4.96 -15.72 -8.58
CA HIS A 448 4.77 -14.27 -8.61
C HIS A 448 5.90 -13.61 -7.83
N LEU A 449 6.73 -12.81 -8.51
CA LEU A 449 7.95 -12.23 -7.95
C LEU A 449 7.88 -10.71 -7.96
N ALA A 450 8.03 -10.11 -6.77
CA ALA A 450 8.09 -8.67 -6.58
C ALA A 450 9.32 -8.27 -5.76
N ARG A 451 9.60 -6.97 -5.70
CA ARG A 451 10.69 -6.40 -4.89
C ARG A 451 10.25 -5.12 -4.18
N LYS A 452 10.79 -4.93 -2.99
CA LYS A 452 10.68 -3.71 -2.19
C LYS A 452 12.05 -3.07 -1.98
N TYR A 453 12.08 -1.76 -1.78
CA TYR A 453 13.22 -1.05 -1.21
C TYR A 453 12.74 -0.16 -0.07
N ASN A 454 13.31 -0.30 1.13
CA ASN A 454 12.89 0.43 2.33
C ASN A 454 11.36 0.36 2.56
N GLY A 455 10.78 -0.83 2.34
CA GLY A 455 9.34 -1.05 2.43
C GLY A 455 8.51 -0.54 1.24
N GLU A 456 9.03 0.33 0.37
CA GLU A 456 8.32 0.80 -0.83
C GLU A 456 8.32 -0.29 -1.91
N TRP A 457 7.16 -0.64 -2.46
CA TRP A 457 7.07 -1.55 -3.59
C TRP A 457 7.69 -0.90 -4.83
N MET A 458 8.73 -1.51 -5.40
CA MET A 458 9.43 -0.92 -6.52
C MET A 458 8.82 -1.41 -7.83
N PRO A 459 8.37 -0.51 -8.75
CA PRO A 459 7.82 -0.90 -10.03
C PRO A 459 8.73 -1.90 -10.77
N ALA A 460 8.11 -2.88 -11.42
CA ALA A 460 8.81 -3.83 -12.26
C ALA A 460 9.31 -3.16 -13.56
N SER A 461 8.75 -2.01 -13.91
CA SER A 461 9.18 -1.16 -15.01
C SER A 461 9.27 0.30 -14.54
N GLY A 462 10.47 0.77 -14.28
CA GLY A 462 10.77 2.12 -13.79
C GLY A 462 12.22 2.21 -13.33
N PRO A 463 12.71 3.38 -12.90
CA PRO A 463 13.99 3.46 -12.20
C PRO A 463 13.85 2.92 -10.75
N PRO A 464 14.81 2.11 -10.26
CA PRO A 464 15.78 1.37 -11.07
C PRO A 464 15.10 0.24 -11.83
N THR A 465 15.61 -0.14 -13.00
CA THR A 465 15.08 -1.25 -13.79
C THR A 465 15.02 -2.54 -12.96
N PHE A 466 13.99 -3.36 -13.14
CA PHE A 466 13.98 -4.71 -12.59
C PHE A 466 14.79 -5.62 -13.52
N SER A 467 16.00 -5.98 -13.09
CA SER A 467 16.92 -6.82 -13.86
C SER A 467 17.09 -8.20 -13.20
N LEU A 468 17.05 -9.27 -14.00
CA LEU A 468 17.31 -10.66 -13.59
C LEU A 468 18.38 -11.25 -14.52
N GLY A 469 19.64 -11.21 -14.08
CA GLY A 469 20.82 -11.48 -14.89
C GLY A 469 20.90 -10.45 -16.01
N GLU A 470 20.94 -10.93 -17.24
CA GLU A 470 20.95 -10.08 -18.44
C GLU A 470 19.56 -9.63 -18.90
N TRP A 471 18.49 -10.03 -18.22
CA TRP A 471 17.12 -9.70 -18.61
C TRP A 471 16.60 -8.48 -17.87
N ASP A 472 16.26 -7.43 -18.62
CA ASP A 472 15.56 -6.26 -18.11
C ASP A 472 14.06 -6.39 -18.36
N VAL A 473 13.26 -6.13 -17.33
CA VAL A 473 11.80 -6.08 -17.45
C VAL A 473 11.38 -4.74 -18.07
N ILE A 474 10.57 -4.81 -19.11
CA ILE A 474 9.96 -3.66 -19.78
C ILE A 474 8.45 -3.82 -19.71
N GLY A 475 7.79 -2.87 -19.06
CA GLY A 475 6.33 -2.82 -18.96
C GLY A 475 5.67 -2.13 -20.15
N GLU A 476 4.40 -2.47 -20.38
CA GLU A 476 3.54 -1.79 -21.34
C GLU A 476 2.41 -1.02 -20.64
N HIS A 477 1.44 -0.52 -21.42
CA HIS A 477 0.36 0.35 -20.95
C HIS A 477 -0.78 -0.39 -20.21
N ARG A 478 -0.64 -1.70 -19.97
CA ARG A 478 -1.65 -2.55 -19.34
C ARG A 478 -1.00 -3.54 -18.37
N PRO A 479 -1.66 -3.91 -17.26
CA PRO A 479 -1.11 -4.90 -16.34
C PRO A 479 -0.94 -6.23 -17.06
N TYR A 480 0.05 -7.03 -16.62
CA TYR A 480 0.44 -8.31 -17.20
C TYR A 480 1.02 -8.23 -18.63
N ARG A 481 1.01 -7.07 -19.29
CA ARG A 481 1.64 -6.85 -20.59
C ARG A 481 3.03 -6.27 -20.41
N GLY A 482 3.98 -6.84 -21.13
CA GLY A 482 5.39 -6.48 -21.02
C GLY A 482 6.28 -7.51 -21.70
N LYS A 483 7.58 -7.27 -21.64
CA LYS A 483 8.60 -8.15 -22.18
C LYS A 483 9.84 -8.17 -21.31
N LEU A 484 10.60 -9.26 -21.39
CA LEU A 484 11.99 -9.30 -20.96
C LEU A 484 12.87 -8.96 -22.16
N TYR A 485 13.84 -8.07 -21.96
CA TYR A 485 14.85 -7.71 -22.95
C TYR A 485 16.22 -8.18 -22.46
N ASN A 486 16.88 -9.05 -23.23
CA ASN A 486 18.23 -9.49 -22.92
C ASN A 486 19.25 -8.45 -23.41
N ARG A 487 19.95 -7.81 -22.48
CA ARG A 487 20.92 -6.75 -22.79
C ARG A 487 22.12 -7.24 -23.61
N ASN A 488 22.50 -8.51 -23.46
CA ASN A 488 23.66 -9.08 -24.12
C ASN A 488 23.32 -9.56 -25.54
N SER A 489 22.24 -10.33 -25.70
CA SER A 489 21.86 -10.92 -27.00
C SER A 489 20.92 -10.05 -27.84
N GLY A 490 20.26 -9.07 -27.23
CA GLY A 490 19.21 -8.26 -27.87
C GLY A 490 17.86 -8.97 -28.05
N ILE A 491 17.73 -10.22 -27.56
CA ILE A 491 16.50 -11.01 -27.65
C ILE A 491 15.42 -10.42 -26.74
N THR A 492 14.17 -10.43 -27.23
CA THR A 492 12.99 -10.08 -26.44
C THR A 492 12.07 -11.27 -26.27
N VAL A 493 11.49 -11.40 -25.07
CA VAL A 493 10.52 -12.44 -24.71
C VAL A 493 9.26 -11.75 -24.20
N GLU A 494 8.14 -11.92 -24.90
CA GLU A 494 6.88 -11.29 -24.50
C GLU A 494 6.17 -12.08 -23.40
N ALA A 495 5.56 -11.37 -22.45
CA ALA A 495 4.72 -11.99 -21.44
C ALA A 495 3.48 -12.60 -22.07
N CYS A 496 3.24 -13.88 -21.81
CA CYS A 496 2.09 -14.58 -22.34
C CYS A 496 1.72 -15.77 -21.45
N ALA A 497 0.43 -15.99 -21.20
CA ALA A 497 -0.04 -17.24 -20.59
C ALA A 497 -0.01 -18.45 -21.58
N CYS A 498 0.72 -18.33 -22.69
CA CYS A 498 0.96 -19.38 -23.66
C CYS A 498 2.26 -20.13 -23.38
N VAL A 499 2.44 -21.27 -24.04
CA VAL A 499 3.54 -22.22 -23.78
C VAL A 499 4.70 -22.08 -24.79
N ASN A 500 4.52 -21.28 -25.85
CA ASN A 500 5.48 -21.12 -26.95
C ASN A 500 6.00 -19.67 -27.01
N ASP A 501 7.28 -19.52 -27.39
CA ASP A 501 7.96 -18.25 -27.67
C ASP A 501 8.19 -17.31 -26.47
N ASN A 502 7.86 -17.75 -25.26
CA ASN A 502 8.06 -17.01 -24.01
C ASN A 502 9.02 -17.69 -23.01
N GLN A 503 9.88 -18.58 -23.50
CA GLN A 503 10.71 -19.46 -22.68
C GLN A 503 12.04 -18.79 -22.32
N ILE A 504 12.45 -18.95 -21.06
CA ILE A 504 13.72 -18.49 -20.53
C ILE A 504 14.36 -19.58 -19.68
N SER A 505 15.68 -19.59 -19.67
CA SER A 505 16.46 -20.46 -18.79
C SER A 505 17.74 -19.75 -18.39
N LYS A 506 18.35 -20.23 -17.30
CA LYS A 506 19.62 -19.75 -16.84
C LYS A 506 20.72 -20.56 -17.53
N PRO A 507 21.75 -19.91 -18.10
CA PRO A 507 22.83 -20.61 -18.79
C PRO A 507 23.58 -21.53 -17.81
N PRO A 508 24.22 -22.61 -18.30
CA PRO A 508 25.05 -23.48 -17.47
C PRO A 508 26.21 -22.69 -16.84
N LYS A 509 26.54 -23.01 -15.58
CA LYS A 509 27.72 -22.49 -14.88
C LYS A 509 29.03 -22.94 -15.52
#